data_AF-A0AB33BVT1-F1
#
_entry.id   AF-A0AB33BVT1-F1
#
_cell.length_a   1.000
_cell.length_b   1.000
_cell.length_c   1.000
_cell.angle_alpha   90.00
_cell.angle_beta   90.00
_cell.angle_gamma   90.00
#
_symmetry.space_group_name_H-M   'P 1'
#
loop_
_entity.id
_entity.type
_entity.pdbx_description
1 polymer ?
#
loop_
_entity_poly.entity_id
_entity_poly.type
_entity_poly.pdbx_seq_one_letter_code
_entity_poly.pdbx_strand_id
1 'polypeptide(L)' 'MQFGDQNFQETCQDCHLEFGDGEQSVWLVCTCQTMDGEWKSTQILLDSQIDNNDSQLEIG' A
#
# COMPACT_ATOMS: atom_id res chain seq x y z
N MET A 1 -6.30 -2.75 -4.76
CA MET A 1 -4.95 -2.17 -4.83
C MET A 1 -3.94 -3.29 -5.01
N GLN A 2 -3.01 -3.15 -5.95
CA GLN A 2 -1.94 -4.12 -6.23
C GLN A 2 -0.71 -3.40 -6.79
N PHE A 3 0.48 -3.97 -6.64
CA PHE A 3 1.69 -3.45 -7.29
C PHE A 3 1.59 -3.53 -8.81
N GLY A 4 2.18 -2.55 -9.51
CA GLY A 4 2.16 -2.45 -10.97
C GLY A 4 0.96 -1.67 -11.55
N ASP A 5 -0.11 -1.51 -10.78
CA ASP A 5 -1.22 -0.61 -11.12
C ASP A 5 -0.90 0.84 -10.71
N GLN A 6 -1.67 1.79 -11.24
CA GLN A 6 -1.53 3.22 -10.96
C GLN A 6 -2.86 3.86 -10.55
N ASN A 7 -2.79 5.06 -9.96
CA ASN A 7 -3.94 5.93 -9.64
C ASN A 7 -4.90 5.40 -8.55
N PHE A 8 -4.40 4.60 -7.60
CA PHE A 8 -5.25 4.04 -6.54
C PHE A 8 -5.95 5.13 -5.71
N GLN A 9 -5.33 6.30 -5.50
CA GLN A 9 -5.89 7.39 -4.70
C GLN A 9 -7.20 7.98 -5.28
N GLU A 10 -7.51 7.74 -6.56
CA GLU A 10 -8.76 8.20 -7.18
C GLU A 10 -9.96 7.34 -6.76
N THR A 11 -9.72 6.12 -6.29
CA THR A 11 -10.76 5.14 -5.93
C THR A 11 -10.58 4.54 -4.53
N CYS A 12 -9.66 5.10 -3.75
CA CYS A 12 -9.38 4.68 -2.38
C CYS A 12 -9.40 5.89 -1.43
N GLN A 13 -9.78 5.63 -0.18
CA GLN A 13 -9.87 6.60 0.90
C GLN A 13 -9.32 6.03 2.21
N ASP A 14 -9.19 6.89 3.23
CA ASP A 14 -8.74 6.53 4.58
C ASP A 14 -7.37 5.82 4.61
N CYS A 15 -6.50 6.20 3.66
CA CYS A 15 -5.17 5.63 3.55
C CYS A 15 -4.27 6.07 4.71
N HIS A 16 -3.66 5.10 5.38
CA HIS A 16 -2.71 5.31 6.47
C HIS A 16 -1.67 4.20 6.51
N LEU A 17 -0.59 4.46 7.25
CA LEU A 17 0.48 3.49 7.48
C LEU A 17 0.22 2.77 8.80
N GLU A 18 0.40 1.45 8.79
CA GLU A 18 0.45 0.63 9.99
C GLU A 18 1.82 -0.03 10.10
N PHE A 19 2.36 -0.06 11.32
CA PHE A 19 3.62 -0.73 11.61
C PHE A 19 3.34 -2.18 11.99
N GLY A 20 4.02 -3.11 11.34
CA GLY A 20 3.98 -4.53 11.72
C GLY A 20 4.66 -4.80 13.06
N ASP A 21 4.55 -6.04 13.53
CA ASP A 21 5.18 -6.47 14.78
C ASP A 21 6.68 -6.14 14.80
N GLY A 22 7.11 -5.38 15.81
CA GLY A 22 8.50 -4.94 15.98
C GLY A 22 8.90 -3.69 15.19
N GLU A 23 7.96 -2.97 14.59
CA GLU A 23 8.18 -1.68 13.87
C GLU A 23 9.15 -1.76 12.69
N GLN A 24 9.54 -2.96 12.26
CA GLN A 24 10.43 -3.18 11.12
C GLN A 24 9.69 -3.35 9.80
N SER A 25 8.35 -3.35 9.82
CA SER A 25 7.55 -3.50 8.62
C SER A 25 6.50 -2.41 8.47
N VAL A 26 6.31 -1.93 7.25
CA VAL A 26 5.33 -0.88 6.94
C VAL A 26 4.25 -1.41 6.00
N TRP A 27 3.01 -1.39 6.47
CA TRP A 27 1.82 -1.70 5.70
C TRP A 27 1.14 -0.41 5.25
N LEU A 28 0.75 -0.36 3.98
CA LEU A 28 -0.20 0.64 3.50
C LEU A 28 -1.60 0.03 3.58
N VAL A 29 -2.47 0.65 4.37
CA VAL A 29 -3.86 0.25 4.56
C VAL A 29 -4.76 1.32 3.98
N CYS A 30 -5.72 0.93 3.14
CA CYS A 30 -6.68 1.83 2.51
C CYS A 30 -8.04 1.14 2.33
N THR A 31 -9.11 1.94 2.31
CA THR A 31 -10.44 1.47 1.91
C THR A 31 -10.66 1.83 0.44
N CYS A 32 -10.76 0.83 -0.44
CA CYS A 32 -10.90 1.01 -1.88
C CYS A 32 -12.28 0.60 -2.38
N GLN A 33 -12.78 1.30 -3.40
CA GLN A 33 -14.06 1.01 -4.03
C GLN A 33 -13.91 -0.18 -5.01
N THR A 34 -14.86 -1.11 -4.98
CA THR A 34 -14.98 -2.17 -5.98
C THR A 34 -15.69 -1.64 -7.23
N MET A 35 -15.64 -2.39 -8.33
CA MET A 35 -16.37 -2.04 -9.57
C MET A 35 -17.88 -1.91 -9.36
N ASP A 36 -18.43 -2.68 -8.41
CA ASP A 36 -19.85 -2.63 -8.05
C ASP A 36 -20.19 -1.46 -7.10
N GLY A 37 -19.20 -0.65 -6.72
CA GLY A 37 -19.37 0.53 -5.88
C GLY A 37 -19.26 0.29 -4.37
N GLU A 38 -19.05 -0.96 -3.93
CA GLU A 38 -18.82 -1.30 -2.52
C GLU A 38 -17.45 -0.80 -2.05
N TRP A 39 -17.33 -0.43 -0.77
CA TRP A 39 -16.05 -0.05 -0.17
C TRP A 39 -15.47 -1.19 0.65
N LYS A 40 -14.22 -1.58 0.38
CA LYS A 40 -13.53 -2.68 1.09
C LYS A 40 -12.19 -2.23 1.63
N SER A 41 -11.90 -2.59 2.87
CA SER A 41 -10.57 -2.41 3.46
C SER A 41 -9.58 -3.37 2.80
N THR A 42 -8.41 -2.84 2.46
CA THR A 42 -7.32 -3.55 1.78
C THR A 42 -5.98 -3.16 2.38
N GLN A 43 -5.00 -4.06 2.34
CA GLN A 43 -3.64 -3.81 2.83
C GLN A 43 -2.61 -4.32 1.84
N ILE A 44 -1.46 -3.64 1.77
CA ILE A 44 -0.30 -4.07 1.00
C ILE A 44 0.99 -3.83 1.80
N LEU A 45 1.88 -4.82 1.83
CA LEU A 45 3.17 -4.73 2.52
C LEU A 45 4.18 -4.02 1.61
N LEU A 46 4.64 -2.83 1.98
CA LEU A 46 5.53 -2.02 1.13
C LEU A 46 6.92 -2.65 1.00
N ASP A 47 7.44 -3.20 2.10
CA ASP A 47 8.80 -3.78 2.15
C ASP A 47 8.95 -5.08 1.33
N SER A 48 7.85 -5.58 0.73
CA SER A 48 7.88 -6.78 -0.10
C SER A 48 8.39 -6.54 -1.53
N GLN A 49 8.30 -5.30 -2.03
CA GLN A 49 8.69 -4.96 -3.41
C GLN A 49 9.44 -3.63 -3.53
N ILE A 50 9.59 -2.88 -2.43
CA ILE A 50 10.28 -1.59 -2.43
C ILE A 50 11.50 -1.73 -1.52
N ASP A 51 12.67 -1.41 -2.07
CA ASP A 51 13.95 -1.43 -1.35
C ASP A 51 14.62 -0.05 -1.37
N ASN A 52 15.57 0.14 -0.47
CA ASN A 52 16.41 1.32 -0.41
C ASN A 52 17.87 0.92 -0.65
N ASN A 53 18.38 1.28 -1.83
CA ASN A 53 19.75 1.04 -2.22
C ASN A 53 20.54 2.36 -2.21
N ASP A 54 21.48 2.48 -1.29
CA ASP A 54 22.34 3.66 -1.15
C ASP A 54 21.58 5.01 -1.12
N SER A 55 20.51 5.09 -0.33
CA SER A 55 19.62 6.27 -0.21
C SER A 55 18.75 6.54 -1.44
N GLN A 56 18.61 5.59 -2.36
CA GLN A 56 17.68 5.64 -3.48
C GLN A 56 16.56 4.62 -3.29
N LEU A 57 15.32 5.07 -3.52
CA LEU A 57 14.15 4.18 -3.48
C LEU A 57 14.02 3.47 -4.82
N GLU A 58 14.06 2.15 -4.81
CA GLU A 58 13.92 1.32 -6.01
C GLU A 58 13.00 0.12 -5.78
N ILE A 59 12.62 -0.55 -6.86
CA ILE A 59 11.91 -1.83 -6.77
C ILE A 59 12.96 -2.90 -6.44
N GLY A 60 12.74 -3.64 -5.35
CA GLY A 60 13.61 -4.73 -4.86
C GLY A 60 13.27 -6.10 -5.43
#